data_AF-A0A1V5USH7-F1
#
_entry.id   AF-A0A1V5USH7-F1
#
_cell.length_a   1.000
_cell.length_b   1.000
_cell.length_c   1.000
_cell.angle_alpha   90.00
_cell.angle_beta   90.00
_cell.angle_gamma   90.00
#
_symmetry.space_group_name_H-M   'P 1'
#
loop_
_entity.id
_entity.type
_entity.pdbx_description
1 polymer ?
#
loop_
_entity_poly.entity_id
_entity_poly.type
_entity_poly.pdbx_seq_one_letter_code
_entity_poly.pdbx_strand_id
1 'polypeptide(L)'
;MGYGGLLSQTSVAFRWEGDTPKNADGSAQYGMGAIRVNWKCVRNKNDKLETWYVDECDVYKALSSTGKITGKVVLTLSTNSQYTKSSSLSYLEYVEFHPQSLRTAEIKQKKE
;
A
#
# COMPACT_ATOMS: atom_id res chain seq x y z
N MET A 1 -2.09 -6.93 11.02
CA MET A 1 -1.62 -6.39 12.32
C MET A 1 -0.17 -6.84 12.46
N GLY A 2 0.78 -5.90 12.57
CA GLY A 2 2.22 -6.17 12.53
C GLY A 2 2.76 -6.86 13.78
N TYR A 3 3.79 -7.69 13.60
CA TYR A 3 4.54 -8.34 14.66
C TYR A 3 5.73 -7.45 15.07
N GLY A 4 5.85 -7.09 16.35
CA GLY A 4 7.03 -6.47 16.97
C GLY A 4 6.85 -5.02 17.49
N GLY A 5 7.32 -4.77 18.73
CA GLY A 5 7.69 -3.46 19.32
C GLY A 5 6.74 -2.25 19.18
N LEU A 6 6.21 -1.76 20.32
CA LEU A 6 5.30 -0.62 20.47
C LEU A 6 5.80 0.78 19.98
N LEU A 7 7.01 0.91 19.44
CA LEU A 7 7.64 2.20 19.16
C LEU A 7 8.24 2.21 17.74
N SER A 8 7.65 3.02 16.87
CA SER A 8 8.16 3.44 15.55
C SER A 8 8.33 2.38 14.46
N GLN A 9 7.33 1.53 14.21
CA GLN A 9 7.32 0.79 12.95
C GLN A 9 7.14 1.76 11.75
N THR A 10 8.14 1.82 10.87
CA THR A 10 8.02 2.46 9.56
C THR A 10 7.06 1.63 8.71
N SER A 11 5.88 2.18 8.45
CA SER A 11 4.83 1.48 7.69
C SER A 11 4.17 2.41 6.68
N VAL A 12 3.82 1.82 5.55
CA VAL A 12 2.99 2.45 4.52
C VAL A 12 1.93 1.45 4.08
N ALA A 13 0.68 1.89 4.03
CA ALA A 13 -0.45 1.11 3.54
C ALA A 13 -0.94 1.67 2.21
N PHE A 14 -1.09 0.82 1.20
CA PHE A 14 -1.77 1.16 -0.05
C PHE A 14 -3.23 0.72 0.08
N ARG A 15 -4.16 1.67 -0.06
CA ARG A 15 -5.56 1.47 0.34
C ARG A 15 -6.53 1.74 -0.78
N TRP A 16 -7.61 0.97 -0.77
CA TRP A 16 -8.83 1.27 -1.49
C TRP A 16 -9.78 1.96 -0.51
N GLU A 17 -10.14 3.19 -0.81
CA GLU A 17 -10.92 4.06 0.08
C GLU A 17 -12.30 4.36 -0.53
N GLY A 18 -13.22 4.92 0.24
CA GLY A 18 -14.52 5.37 -0.29
C GLY A 18 -14.39 6.74 -0.96
N ASP A 19 -14.40 7.78 -0.12
CA ASP A 19 -14.46 9.19 -0.55
C ASP A 19 -13.08 9.85 -0.71
N THR A 20 -12.02 9.20 -0.24
CA THR A 20 -10.66 9.76 -0.28
C THR A 20 -10.19 9.93 -1.73
N PRO A 21 -9.70 11.12 -2.13
CA PRO A 21 -9.17 11.32 -3.47
C PRO A 21 -8.05 10.33 -3.80
N LYS A 22 -8.03 9.83 -5.04
CA LYS A 22 -6.94 8.98 -5.52
C LYS A 22 -5.62 9.76 -5.45
N ASN A 23 -4.54 9.06 -5.09
CA ASN A 23 -3.19 9.60 -4.83
C ASN A 23 -3.09 10.49 -3.58
N ALA A 24 -4.15 10.66 -2.80
CA ALA A 24 -4.02 11.28 -1.49
C ALA A 24 -3.21 10.39 -0.54
N ASP A 25 -2.50 11.01 0.38
CA ASP A 25 -1.75 10.36 1.44
C ASP A 25 -2.06 10.97 2.81
N GLY A 26 -1.71 10.23 3.87
CA GLY A 26 -1.90 10.70 5.22
C GLY A 26 -1.34 9.74 6.27
N SER A 27 -1.65 10.01 7.53
CA SER A 27 -1.27 9.13 8.63
C SER A 27 -2.46 8.85 9.56
N ALA A 28 -2.62 7.59 9.95
CA ALA A 28 -3.62 7.14 10.91
C ALA A 28 -2.94 6.68 12.19
N GLN A 29 -3.60 6.90 13.33
CA GLN A 29 -3.15 6.44 14.64
C GLN A 29 -4.17 5.45 15.21
N TYR A 30 -3.69 4.33 15.76
CA TYR A 30 -4.51 3.29 16.40
C TYR A 30 -4.00 3.03 17.81
N GLY A 31 -4.86 2.42 18.66
CA GLY A 31 -4.49 2.02 20.01
C GLY A 31 -3.98 3.19 20.86
N MET A 32 -4.70 4.32 20.87
CA MET A 32 -4.31 5.54 21.59
C MET A 32 -2.94 6.11 21.18
N GLY A 33 -2.56 5.97 19.90
CA GLY A 33 -1.30 6.52 19.38
C GLY A 33 -0.12 5.56 19.42
N ALA A 34 -0.29 4.35 19.98
CA ALA A 34 0.74 3.32 20.00
C ALA A 34 1.14 2.83 18.60
N ILE A 35 0.22 2.92 17.63
CA ILE A 35 0.48 2.49 16.25
C ILE A 35 0.22 3.67 15.32
N ARG A 36 1.23 4.08 14.57
CA ARG A 36 1.10 5.06 13.48
C ARG A 36 1.32 4.37 12.14
N VAL A 37 0.35 4.54 11.23
CA VAL A 37 0.40 3.98 9.87
C VAL A 37 0.28 5.11 8.87
N ASN A 38 1.30 5.29 8.02
CA ASN A 38 1.16 6.15 6.87
C ASN A 38 0.40 5.39 5.77
N TRP A 39 -0.38 6.10 4.96
CA TRP A 39 -1.18 5.46 3.95
C TRP A 39 -1.24 6.28 2.67
N LYS A 40 -1.52 5.60 1.55
CA LYS A 40 -1.76 6.17 0.23
C LYS A 40 -3.04 5.56 -0.35
N CYS A 41 -3.92 6.41 -0.85
CA CYS A 41 -5.12 5.99 -1.57
C CYS A 41 -4.75 5.65 -3.02
N VAL A 42 -4.82 4.37 -3.38
CA VAL A 42 -4.53 3.90 -4.74
C VAL A 42 -5.81 3.76 -5.59
N ARG A 43 -6.95 3.52 -4.93
CA ARG A 43 -8.27 3.41 -5.57
C ARG A 43 -9.34 4.01 -4.68
N ASN A 44 -10.42 4.47 -5.31
CA ASN A 44 -11.58 4.96 -4.58
C ASN A 44 -12.91 4.62 -5.26
N LYS A 45 -14.02 5.13 -4.73
CA LYS A 45 -15.38 4.87 -5.26
C LYS A 45 -15.60 5.27 -6.73
N ASN A 46 -14.72 6.09 -7.30
CA ASN A 46 -14.82 6.50 -8.71
C ASN A 46 -14.13 5.49 -9.65
N ASP A 47 -13.40 4.51 -9.12
CA ASP A 47 -12.93 3.36 -9.88
C ASP A 47 -14.11 2.43 -10.22
N LYS A 48 -14.08 1.85 -11.42
CA LYS A 48 -15.13 0.93 -11.90
C LYS A 48 -15.11 -0.38 -11.12
N LEU A 49 -16.31 -0.89 -10.85
CA LEU A 49 -16.51 -2.26 -10.37
C LEU A 49 -16.25 -3.28 -11.48
N GLU A 50 -16.11 -4.56 -11.12
CA GLU A 50 -15.92 -5.69 -12.05
C GLU A 50 -14.74 -5.51 -13.02
N THR A 51 -13.75 -4.73 -12.61
CA THR A 51 -12.57 -4.39 -13.42
C THR A 51 -11.33 -4.97 -12.76
N TRP A 52 -10.49 -5.60 -13.56
CA TRP A 52 -9.17 -6.06 -13.13
C TRP A 52 -8.20 -4.87 -13.06
N TYR A 53 -7.64 -4.62 -11.87
CA TYR A 53 -6.64 -3.56 -11.68
C TYR A 53 -5.29 -4.16 -11.32
N VAL A 54 -4.24 -3.58 -11.88
CA VAL A 54 -2.84 -3.83 -11.49
C VAL A 54 -2.28 -2.53 -10.94
N ASP A 55 -1.88 -2.55 -9.68
CA ASP A 55 -1.25 -1.42 -9.00
C ASP A 55 0.23 -1.75 -8.75
N GLU A 56 1.13 -1.05 -9.45
CA GLU A 56 2.56 -1.16 -9.23
C GLU A 56 3.08 -0.06 -8.30
N CYS A 57 3.89 -0.44 -7.31
CA CYS A 57 4.51 0.54 -6.42
C CYS A 57 5.97 0.21 -6.10
N ASP A 58 6.77 1.25 -5.88
CA ASP A 58 8.10 1.12 -5.27
C ASP A 58 7.93 1.15 -3.74
N VAL A 59 7.87 -0.04 -3.15
CA VAL A 59 7.66 -0.23 -1.70
C VAL A 59 8.80 0.39 -0.90
N TYR A 60 10.04 0.27 -1.37
CA TYR A 60 11.20 0.82 -0.66
C TYR A 60 11.15 2.34 -0.64
N LYS A 61 10.88 2.97 -1.79
CA LYS A 61 10.70 4.42 -1.88
C LYS A 61 9.57 4.90 -0.96
N ALA A 62 8.42 4.22 -0.98
CA ALA A 62 7.28 4.57 -0.16
C ALA A 62 7.54 4.43 1.35
N LEU A 63 8.25 3.38 1.77
CA LEU A 63 8.65 3.21 3.17
C LEU A 63 9.70 4.25 3.58
N SER A 64 10.70 4.51 2.73
CA SER A 64 11.80 5.44 3.03
C SER A 64 11.34 6.89 3.22
N SER A 65 10.25 7.30 2.55
CA SER A 65 9.65 8.62 2.78
C SER A 65 8.98 8.75 4.16
N THR A 66 8.76 7.64 4.86
CA THR A 66 8.07 7.63 6.16
C THR A 66 9.00 7.41 7.35
N GLY A 67 10.26 7.07 7.09
CA GLY A 67 11.25 6.80 8.12
C GLY A 67 12.41 5.95 7.63
N LYS A 68 13.37 5.70 8.51
CA LYS A 68 14.52 4.84 8.21
C LYS A 68 14.09 3.37 8.24
N ILE A 69 14.30 2.68 7.13
CA ILE A 69 14.05 1.23 7.05
C ILE A 69 15.20 0.51 7.75
N THR A 70 14.90 -0.27 8.78
CA THR A 70 15.87 -1.10 9.48
C THR A 70 15.36 -2.54 9.54
N GLY A 71 16.24 -3.52 9.28
CA GLY A 71 15.89 -4.94 9.42
C GLY A 71 14.99 -5.48 8.31
N LYS A 72 14.11 -6.42 8.69
CA LYS A 72 13.23 -7.16 7.78
C LYS A 72 11.96 -6.36 7.49
N VAL A 73 11.51 -6.41 6.23
CA VAL A 73 10.22 -5.84 5.81
C VAL A 73 9.16 -6.94 5.84
N VAL A 74 7.97 -6.62 6.36
CA VAL A 74 6.82 -7.52 6.37
C VAL A 74 5.74 -6.95 5.46
N LEU A 75 5.22 -7.77 4.55
CA LEU A 75 4.05 -7.45 3.76
C LEU A 75 2.80 -8.00 4.46
N THR A 76 1.79 -7.16 4.65
CA THR A 76 0.46 -7.56 5.11
C THR A 76 -0.55 -7.23 4.03
N LEU A 77 -1.39 -8.21 3.70
CA LEU A 77 -2.48 -8.08 2.73
C LEU A 77 -3.79 -8.23 3.48
N SER A 78 -4.74 -7.35 3.20
CA SER A 78 -6.05 -7.39 3.84
C SER A 78 -7.12 -6.77 2.96
N THR A 79 -8.22 -7.48 2.82
CA THR A 79 -9.48 -6.98 2.26
C THR A 79 -10.41 -6.66 3.42
N ASN A 80 -10.43 -5.40 3.86
CA ASN A 80 -11.25 -4.99 5.00
C ASN A 80 -12.29 -3.95 4.56
N SER A 81 -13.58 -4.26 4.73
CA SER A 81 -14.70 -3.36 4.43
C SER A 81 -14.97 -2.32 5.53
N GLN A 82 -14.30 -2.43 6.68
CA GLN A 82 -14.51 -1.57 7.85
C GLN A 82 -14.39 -0.07 7.54
N TYR A 83 -13.57 0.30 6.56
CA TYR A 83 -13.32 1.70 6.21
C TYR A 83 -14.13 2.20 5.02
N THR A 84 -14.70 1.31 4.21
CA THR A 84 -15.45 1.69 3.01
C THR A 84 -16.96 1.74 3.25
N LYS A 85 -17.45 1.16 4.36
CA LYS A 85 -18.89 0.98 4.65
C LYS A 85 -19.66 0.34 3.50
N SER A 86 -18.95 -0.34 2.60
CA SER A 86 -19.53 -0.97 1.41
C SER A 86 -19.85 -2.43 1.70
N SER A 87 -20.87 -2.95 1.02
CA SER A 87 -21.13 -4.40 0.91
C SER A 87 -20.33 -5.05 -0.23
N SER A 88 -19.44 -4.28 -0.86
CA SER A 88 -18.66 -4.71 -2.00
C SER A 88 -17.54 -5.65 -1.57
N LEU A 89 -17.33 -6.71 -2.34
CA LEU A 89 -16.25 -7.67 -2.13
C LEU A 89 -15.07 -7.29 -3.04
N SER A 90 -13.86 -7.25 -2.47
CA SER A 90 -12.63 -7.15 -3.24
C SER A 90 -11.88 -8.47 -3.20
N TYR A 91 -11.33 -8.87 -4.33
CA TYR A 91 -10.49 -10.04 -4.48
C TYR A 91 -9.05 -9.60 -4.74
N LEU A 92 -8.11 -10.24 -4.06
CA LEU A 92 -6.68 -10.13 -4.36
C LEU A 92 -6.21 -11.50 -4.82
N GLU A 93 -5.92 -11.64 -6.11
CA GLU A 93 -5.50 -12.93 -6.67
C GLU A 93 -4.01 -13.19 -6.45
N TYR A 94 -3.16 -12.20 -6.70
CA TYR A 94 -1.72 -12.37 -6.63
C TYR A 94 -1.00 -11.13 -6.13
N VAL A 95 0.22 -11.37 -5.65
CA VAL A 95 1.24 -10.34 -5.42
C VAL A 95 2.53 -10.83 -6.05
N GLU A 96 3.12 -9.97 -6.87
CA GLU A 96 4.39 -10.25 -7.54
C GLU A 96 5.48 -9.30 -7.03
N PHE A 97 6.68 -9.84 -6.82
CA PHE A 97 7.86 -9.07 -6.42
C PHE A 97 8.81 -8.97 -7.61
N HIS A 98 8.93 -7.78 -8.18
CA HIS A 98 9.92 -7.51 -9.20
C HIS A 98 11.23 -7.02 -8.56
N PRO A 99 12.37 -7.71 -8.75
CA PRO A 99 13.66 -7.14 -8.39
C PRO A 99 13.95 -5.88 -9.21
N GLN A 100 14.56 -4.88 -8.58
CA GLN A 100 14.86 -3.59 -9.19
C GLN A 100 15.69 -3.70 -10.49
N SER A 101 16.50 -4.76 -10.61
CA SER A 101 17.29 -5.05 -11.80
C SER A 101 16.44 -5.31 -13.05
N LEU A 102 15.28 -5.96 -12.93
CA LEU A 102 14.38 -6.22 -14.06
C LEU A 102 13.73 -4.94 -14.58
N ARG A 103 13.27 -4.06 -13.67
CA ARG A 103 12.70 -2.75 -14.03
C ARG A 103 13.69 -1.86 -14.79
N THR A 104 14.97 -1.94 -14.43
CA THR A 104 16.04 -1.19 -15.12
C THR A 104 16.28 -1.72 -16.54
N ALA A 105 16.11 -3.03 -16.76
CA ALA A 105 16.24 -3.65 -18.08
C ALA A 105 15.06 -3.27 -19.01
N GLU A 106 13.82 -3.29 -18.50
CA GLU A 106 12.62 -2.90 -19.27
C GLU A 106 12.64 -1.43 -19.72
N ILE A 107 13.12 -0.52 -18.85
CA ILE A 107 13.24 0.90 -19.20
C ILE A 107 14.27 1.12 -20.32
N LYS A 108 15.33 0.31 -20.38
CA LYS A 108 16.33 0.38 -21.46
C LYS A 108 15.74 -0.11 -22.78
N GLN A 109 15.04 -1.25 -22.78
CA GLN A 109 14.41 -1.80 -23.98
C GLN A 109 13.33 -0.91 -24.57
N LYS A 110 12.60 -0.12 -23.76
CA LYS A 110 11.58 0.83 -24.26
C LYS A 110 12.17 2.12 -24.85
N LYS A 111 13.48 2.33 -24.75
CA LYS A 111 14.18 3.52 -25.28
C LYS A 111 15.01 3.22 -26.54
N GLU A 112 15.06 1.97 -26.95
CA GLU A 112 15.65 1.48 -28.20
C GLU A 112 14.53 1.22 -29.22
#